data_AF-A0A1S0TDR5-F1
#
_entry.id   AF-A0A1S0TDR5-F1
#
_cell.length_a   1.000
_cell.length_b   1.000
_cell.length_c   1.000
_cell.angle_alpha   90.00
_cell.angle_beta   90.00
_cell.angle_gamma   90.00
#
_symmetry.space_group_name_H-M   'P 1'
#
loop_
_entity.id
_entity.type
_entity.pdbx_description
1 polymer ?
#
loop_
_entity_poly.entity_id
_entity_poly.type
_entity_poly.pdbx_seq_one_letter_code
_entity_poly.pdbx_strand_id
1 'polypeptide(L)' 'WAQVILFLELSLKPKERLIAMLKYSRPIGTDKTKRSFVVARKIKVINFSIN' A
#
# COMPACT_ATOMS: atom_id res chain seq x y z
N TRP A 1 10.92 1.51 -10.22
CA TRP A 1 11.61 1.07 -8.98
C TRP A 1 11.96 2.24 -8.07
N ALA A 2 12.70 3.26 -8.53
CA ALA A 2 13.13 4.40 -7.71
C ALA A 2 11.98 5.20 -7.05
N GLN A 3 10.90 5.50 -7.79
CA GLN A 3 9.77 6.28 -7.27
C GLN A 3 9.09 5.63 -6.06
N VAL A 4 9.00 4.30 -6.04
CA VAL A 4 8.35 3.57 -4.94
C VAL A 4 9.21 3.60 -3.68
N ILE A 5 10.52 3.44 -3.82
CA ILE A 5 11.46 3.52 -2.70
C ILE A 5 11.42 4.92 -2.08
N LEU A 6 11.48 5.96 -2.91
CA LEU A 6 11.40 7.35 -2.46
C LEU A 6 10.10 7.63 -1.69
N PHE A 7 8.97 7.16 -2.20
CA PHE A 7 7.68 7.33 -1.54
C PHE A 7 7.64 6.67 -0.16
N LEU A 8 8.20 5.45 -0.02
CA LEU A 8 8.26 4.74 1.26
C LEU A 8 9.21 5.39 2.26
N GLU A 9 10.33 5.94 1.79
CA GLU A 9 11.28 6.68 2.61
C GLU A 9 10.65 7.93 3.23
N LEU A 10 9.88 8.69 2.44
CA LEU A 10 9.23 9.93 2.88
C LEU A 10 8.00 9.69 3.78
N SER A 11 7.29 8.57 3.60
CA SER A 11 5.97 8.37 4.22
C SER A 11 5.98 7.47 5.46
N LEU A 12 7.00 6.61 5.64
CA LEU A 12 6.97 5.54 6.64
C LEU A 12 8.14 5.54 7.61
N LYS A 13 7.86 5.10 8.85
CA LYS A 13 8.89 4.80 9.85
C LYS A 13 9.71 3.57 9.43
N PRO A 14 10.96 3.41 9.93
CA PRO A 14 11.87 2.35 9.47
C PRO A 14 11.28 0.93 9.53
N LYS A 15 10.52 0.60 10.58
CA LYS A 15 9.88 -0.73 10.73
C LYS A 15 8.77 -0.97 9.70
N GLU A 16 7.95 0.04 9.44
CA GLU A 16 6.84 -0.04 8.47
C GLU A 16 7.36 -0.08 7.04
N ARG A 17 8.46 0.63 6.77
CA ARG A 17 9.17 0.64 5.49
C ARG A 17 9.66 -0.75 5.10
N LEU A 18 10.29 -1.47 6.03
CA LEU A 18 10.75 -2.84 5.79
C LEU A 18 9.59 -3.74 5.35
N ILE A 19 8.47 -3.69 6.07
CA ILE A 19 7.28 -4.49 5.76
C ILE A 19 6.70 -4.09 4.39
N ALA A 20 6.65 -2.80 4.08
CA ALA A 20 6.16 -2.31 2.80
C ALA A 20 7.06 -2.76 1.63
N MET A 21 8.38 -2.70 1.78
CA MET A 21 9.33 -3.21 0.78
C MET A 21 9.18 -4.72 0.58
N LEU A 22 8.99 -5.49 1.66
CA LEU A 22 8.74 -6.93 1.58
C LEU A 22 7.42 -7.26 0.86
N LYS A 23 6.38 -6.43 1.01
CA LYS A 23 5.13 -6.57 0.25
C LYS A 23 5.31 -6.22 -1.23
N TYR A 24 6.09 -5.18 -1.52
CA TYR A 24 6.32 -4.71 -2.88
C TYR A 24 7.23 -5.63 -3.71
N SER A 25 8.15 -6.37 -3.07
CA SER A 25 9.02 -7.32 -3.76
C SER A 25 8.23 -8.49 -4.38
N ARG A 26 7.07 -8.82 -3.80
CA ARG A 26 6.20 -9.90 -4.26
C ARG A 26 5.35 -9.46 -5.46
N PRO A 27 5.24 -10.30 -6.49
CA PRO A 27 4.40 -10.02 -7.64
C PRO A 27 2.92 -10.00 -7.26
N ILE A 28 2.14 -9.27 -8.04
CA ILE A 28 0.70 -9.13 -7.83
C ILE A 28 -0.06 -10.26 -8.55
N GLY A 29 -0.77 -11.11 -7.79
CA GLY A 29 -1.60 -12.18 -8.37
C GLY A 29 -0.82 -13.19 -9.23
N THR A 30 -1.34 -13.52 -10.41
CA THR A 30 -0.76 -14.48 -11.35
C THR A 30 0.33 -13.86 -12.24
N ASP A 31 0.31 -12.54 -12.43
CA ASP A 31 1.26 -11.81 -13.27
C ASP A 31 2.58 -11.53 -12.51
N LYS A 32 3.60 -12.35 -12.78
CA LYS A 32 4.89 -12.28 -12.08
C LYS A 32 5.76 -11.07 -12.47
N THR A 33 5.39 -10.36 -13.53
CA THR A 33 6.17 -9.24 -14.09
C THR A 33 5.85 -7.90 -13.44
N LYS A 34 4.62 -7.75 -12.92
CA LYS A 34 4.12 -6.48 -12.36
C LYS A 34 4.17 -6.51 -10.83
N ARG A 35 4.59 -5.37 -10.26
CA ARG A 35 4.67 -5.14 -8.81
C ARG A 35 3.93 -3.85 -8.48
N SER A 36 3.04 -3.92 -7.50
CA SER A 36 2.23 -2.78 -7.09
C SER A 36 1.75 -2.96 -5.65
N PHE A 37 1.41 -1.86 -4.99
CA PHE A 37 0.72 -1.91 -3.70
C PHE A 37 -0.78 -2.02 -3.93
N VAL A 38 -1.42 -3.02 -3.32
CA VAL A 38 -2.88 -3.07 -3.23
C VAL A 38 -3.31 -2.15 -2.10
N VAL A 39 -4.02 -1.09 -2.45
CA VAL A 39 -4.59 -0.15 -1.47
C VAL A 39 -6.09 -0.43 -1.37
N ALA A 40 -6.50 -1.07 -0.28
CA ALA A 40 -7.92 -1.20 0.04
C ALA A 40 -8.39 0.10 0.71
N ARG A 41 -9.28 0.86 0.05
CA ARG A 41 -9.92 2.02 0.67
C ARG A 41 -10.96 1.54 1.68
N LYS A 42 -10.75 1.85 2.96
CA LYS A 42 -11.76 1.61 4.00
C LYS A 42 -12.82 2.71 3.91
N ILE A 43 -13.91 2.44 3.21
CA ILE A 43 -15.06 3.33 3.15
C ILE A 43 -15.72 3.28 4.53
N LYS A 44 -15.64 4.37 5.31
CA LYS A 44 -16.46 4.51 6.51
C LYS A 44 -17.89 4.81 6.04
N VAL A 45 -18.78 3.84 6.14
CA VAL A 45 -20.22 4.07 5.98
C VAL A 45 -20.64 4.90 7.19
N ILE A 46 -20.82 6.20 6.99
CA ILE A 46 -21.37 7.11 8.00
C ILE A 46 -22.89 7.00 7.84
N ASN A 47 -23.55 6.28 8.72
CA ASN A 47 -25.01 6.26 8.77
C ASN A 47 -25.48 7.63 9.32
N PHE A 48 -25.79 8.55 8.42
CA PHE A 48 -26.53 9.75 8.79
C PHE A 48 -28.00 9.34 9.02
N SER A 49 -28.35 9.08 10.26
CA SER A 49 -29.75 8.99 10.67
C SER A 49 -30.32 10.41 10.66
N ILE A 50 -31.27 10.68 9.77
CA ILE A 50 -32.01 11.93 9.74
C ILE A 50 -33.08 11.79 10.83
N ASN A 51 -32.95 12.59 11.89
CA ASN A 51 -34.01 12.75 12.89
C ASN A 51 -35.12 13.63 12.32
#